data_AF-A0A1L6I943-F1
#
_entry.id   AF-A0A1L6I943-F1
#
_cell.length_a   1.000
_cell.length_b   1.000
_cell.length_c   1.000
_cell.angle_alpha   90.00
_cell.angle_beta   90.00
_cell.angle_gamma   90.00
#
_symmetry.space_group_name_H-M   'P 1'
#
loop_
_entity.id
_entity.type
_entity.pdbx_description
1 polymer ?
#
loop_
_entity_poly.entity_id
_entity_poly.type
_entity_poly.pdbx_seq_one_letter_code
_entity_poly.pdbx_strand_id
1 'polypeptide(L)'
;MKAGDALQRVIHFRLSAGVAVLALTLCLHASGAVAQQAPDTSAMPFHSDDPAAVRAALADKPEDGGKRTLRSRLHDLVAALPHGAAHGAAASSADPAQRSFVFVVDAPLGILYRAKTRVLTVDVPLADDDRPGYIVLKKTVTGKSGRRLVIAPDAKAKGYVQHIDRIDLATSARRTTAHGRLRLSHTAFKAANGDFAVAIRCHLVPPYMTDVHTHQDPTNEEPTDITTRISTLHADVDEVWLIDVSDGTVLTTKLSLTK
;
A
#
# COMPACT_ATOMS: atom_id res chain seq x y z
N MET A 1 -26.65 40.04 -8.70
CA MET A 1 -26.05 39.35 -7.54
C MET A 1 -26.71 37.98 -7.38
N LYS A 2 -25.87 36.92 -7.32
CA LYS A 2 -26.06 35.54 -6.80
C LYS A 2 -27.41 34.82 -7.07
N ALA A 3 -27.38 33.78 -7.90
CA ALA A 3 -27.21 32.34 -7.55
C ALA A 3 -28.61 31.69 -7.52
N GLY A 4 -28.93 30.66 -8.31
CA GLY A 4 -28.12 29.51 -8.68
C GLY A 4 -28.53 28.37 -7.75
N ASP A 5 -29.59 27.65 -8.10
CA ASP A 5 -29.89 26.37 -7.48
C ASP A 5 -30.36 25.35 -8.52
N ALA A 6 -29.76 24.18 -8.43
CA ALA A 6 -29.72 23.15 -9.45
C ALA A 6 -30.78 22.10 -9.17
N LEU A 7 -31.71 21.93 -10.12
CA LEU A 7 -32.60 20.77 -10.15
C LEU A 7 -32.05 19.71 -11.10
N GLN A 8 -31.83 18.54 -10.50
CA GLN A 8 -31.83 17.21 -11.11
C GLN A 8 -32.55 17.13 -12.45
N ARG A 9 -31.95 16.41 -13.40
CA ARG A 9 -32.54 15.18 -13.96
C ARG A 9 -31.59 14.48 -14.93
N VAL A 10 -31.35 13.20 -14.60
CA VAL A 10 -31.51 12.02 -15.48
C VAL A 10 -31.40 12.33 -16.97
N ILE A 11 -30.34 11.85 -17.61
CA ILE A 11 -30.31 11.73 -19.07
C ILE A 11 -30.03 10.28 -19.44
N HIS A 12 -30.95 9.81 -20.27
CA HIS A 12 -31.11 8.48 -20.80
C HIS A 12 -29.94 8.03 -21.70
N PHE A 13 -29.70 6.73 -21.65
CA PHE A 13 -29.02 5.94 -22.66
C PHE A 13 -29.65 6.18 -24.04
N ARG A 14 -28.86 6.61 -25.03
CA ARG A 14 -29.18 6.42 -26.45
C ARG A 14 -27.95 5.97 -27.21
N LEU A 15 -28.02 4.73 -27.69
CA LEU A 15 -27.22 4.19 -28.79
C LEU A 15 -27.38 5.08 -30.02
N SER A 16 -26.27 5.38 -30.70
CA SER A 16 -26.27 5.65 -32.13
C SER A 16 -25.09 4.90 -32.74
N ALA A 17 -25.43 3.92 -33.55
CA ALA A 17 -24.53 3.26 -34.49
C ALA A 17 -24.53 4.08 -35.79
N GLY A 18 -23.37 4.19 -36.43
CA GLY A 18 -23.33 4.62 -37.83
C GLY A 18 -21.95 5.04 -38.33
N VAL A 19 -21.41 4.19 -39.23
CA VAL A 19 -20.63 4.53 -40.43
C VAL A 19 -19.17 5.00 -40.21
N ALA A 20 -18.16 4.73 -41.04
CA ALA A 20 -17.64 3.62 -41.87
C ALA A 20 -16.42 4.20 -42.65
N VAL A 21 -15.64 3.32 -43.31
CA VAL A 21 -14.68 3.61 -44.41
C VAL A 21 -13.27 4.06 -43.95
N LEU A 22 -12.22 3.22 -43.99
CA LEU A 22 -11.39 2.67 -45.10
C LEU A 22 -10.39 3.69 -45.70
N ALA A 23 -9.07 3.42 -45.58
CA ALA A 23 -8.10 3.30 -46.69
C ALA A 23 -6.64 3.73 -46.35
N LEU A 24 -5.73 2.77 -46.59
CA LEU A 24 -4.42 2.78 -47.25
C LEU A 24 -3.29 3.80 -46.93
N THR A 25 -2.18 3.24 -46.44
CA THR A 25 -0.78 3.24 -46.95
C THR A 25 -0.09 4.53 -47.41
N LEU A 26 1.06 4.88 -46.78
CA LEU A 26 2.43 4.72 -47.31
C LEU A 26 3.49 5.49 -46.47
N CYS A 27 4.71 4.93 -46.49
CA CYS A 27 5.93 5.29 -45.75
C CYS A 27 6.47 6.71 -45.98
N LEU A 28 7.22 7.25 -45.01
CA LEU A 28 8.48 7.98 -45.27
C LEU A 28 9.34 8.01 -43.98
N HIS A 29 10.62 7.62 -44.12
CA HIS A 29 11.69 7.83 -43.13
C HIS A 29 12.41 9.15 -43.42
N ALA A 30 12.65 9.99 -42.41
CA ALA A 30 13.98 10.53 -42.07
C ALA A 30 13.93 11.71 -41.05
N SER A 31 14.92 11.66 -40.14
CA SER A 31 15.58 12.75 -39.41
C SER A 31 14.90 13.42 -38.20
N GLY A 32 15.35 12.99 -37.02
CA GLY A 32 16.16 13.86 -36.17
C GLY A 32 15.43 14.92 -35.36
N ALA A 33 14.46 14.52 -34.54
CA ALA A 33 14.07 15.29 -33.36
C ALA A 33 14.35 14.43 -32.12
N VAL A 34 15.08 15.00 -31.17
CA VAL A 34 15.39 14.41 -29.87
C VAL A 34 14.07 14.04 -29.19
N ALA A 35 13.69 12.77 -29.29
CA ALA A 35 12.56 12.21 -28.58
C ALA A 35 12.92 12.21 -27.10
N GLN A 36 12.42 13.21 -26.37
CA GLN A 36 12.27 13.09 -24.93
C GLN A 36 11.45 11.83 -24.68
N GLN A 37 12.11 10.84 -24.06
CA GLN A 37 11.53 9.56 -23.66
C GLN A 37 10.11 9.78 -23.13
N ALA A 38 9.17 9.15 -23.82
CA ALA A 38 7.85 8.89 -23.27
C ALA A 38 8.05 8.21 -21.90
N PRO A 39 7.18 8.47 -20.91
CA PRO A 39 7.22 7.68 -19.69
C PRO A 39 7.06 6.21 -20.09
N ASP A 40 8.02 5.39 -19.68
CA ASP A 40 7.92 3.92 -19.70
C ASP A 40 6.79 3.51 -18.74
N THR A 41 5.54 3.75 -19.14
CA THR A 41 4.37 3.05 -18.61
C THR A 41 4.25 1.75 -19.38
N SER A 42 5.21 0.83 -19.17
CA SER A 42 4.88 -0.57 -19.35
C SER A 42 3.88 -0.88 -18.24
N ALA A 43 2.60 -1.04 -18.60
CA ALA A 43 1.57 -1.51 -17.67
C ALA A 43 1.93 -2.95 -17.28
N MET A 44 2.79 -3.09 -16.27
CA MET A 44 3.11 -4.36 -15.66
C MET A 44 2.00 -4.66 -14.65
N PRO A 45 1.40 -5.85 -14.67
CA PRO A 45 0.44 -6.24 -13.65
C PRO A 45 1.12 -6.19 -12.27
N PHE A 46 0.59 -5.34 -11.40
CA PHE A 46 1.10 -5.15 -10.04
C PHE A 46 0.64 -6.27 -9.11
N HIS A 47 1.52 -6.75 -8.23
CA HIS A 47 1.21 -7.74 -7.20
C HIS A 47 1.61 -7.21 -5.83
N SER A 48 0.74 -7.42 -4.83
CA SER A 48 0.99 -7.09 -3.43
C SER A 48 1.07 -8.35 -2.59
N ASP A 49 2.03 -8.39 -1.69
CA ASP A 49 2.11 -9.39 -0.63
C ASP A 49 1.13 -9.04 0.51
N ASP A 50 0.46 -10.05 1.09
CA ASP A 50 -0.37 -9.85 2.29
C ASP A 50 0.51 -9.81 3.54
N PRO A 51 0.58 -8.68 4.27
CA PRO A 51 1.37 -8.58 5.49
C PRO A 51 0.92 -9.58 6.57
N ALA A 52 -0.35 -9.99 6.59
CA ALA A 52 -0.83 -10.99 7.55
C ALA A 52 -0.29 -12.40 7.24
N ALA A 53 -0.20 -12.77 5.95
CA ALA A 53 0.41 -14.03 5.53
C ALA A 53 1.92 -14.06 5.84
N VAL A 54 2.63 -12.95 5.55
CA VAL A 54 4.06 -12.81 5.88
C VAL A 54 4.27 -12.96 7.39
N ARG A 55 3.49 -12.24 8.21
CA ARG A 55 3.55 -12.38 9.67
C ARG A 55 3.25 -13.81 10.13
N ALA A 56 2.16 -14.40 9.66
CA ALA A 56 1.71 -15.72 10.12
C ALA A 56 2.84 -16.73 9.94
N ALA A 57 3.48 -16.74 8.79
CA ALA A 57 4.56 -17.66 8.52
C ALA A 57 5.89 -17.33 9.22
N LEU A 58 6.12 -16.06 9.60
CA LEU A 58 7.21 -15.71 10.53
C LEU A 58 6.90 -16.13 11.97
N ALA A 59 5.63 -16.18 12.36
CA ALA A 59 5.16 -16.56 13.70
C ALA A 59 5.02 -18.07 13.90
N ASP A 60 4.80 -18.85 12.82
CA ASP A 60 4.41 -20.26 12.87
C ASP A 60 5.51 -21.26 13.29
N LYS A 61 6.48 -20.88 14.15
CA LYS A 61 7.15 -21.89 14.99
C LYS A 61 7.85 -21.38 16.25
N PRO A 62 7.61 -22.02 17.42
CA PRO A 62 8.42 -21.88 18.63
C PRO A 62 9.84 -22.42 18.40
N GLU A 63 10.72 -22.16 19.38
CA GLU A 63 12.12 -22.61 19.43
C GLU A 63 12.28 -24.11 19.16
N ASP A 64 12.36 -24.49 17.89
CA ASP A 64 12.77 -25.83 17.48
C ASP A 64 14.27 -25.94 17.77
N GLY A 65 14.61 -26.48 18.93
CA GLY A 65 15.95 -26.88 19.32
C GLY A 65 16.53 -27.84 18.29
N GLY A 66 17.17 -27.30 17.25
CA GLY A 66 17.79 -28.10 16.20
C GLY A 66 17.87 -27.43 14.82
N LYS A 67 18.80 -26.49 14.65
CA LYS A 67 19.57 -26.27 13.40
C LYS A 67 18.81 -25.90 12.09
N ARG A 68 17.67 -25.23 12.11
CA ARG A 68 17.20 -24.45 10.94
C ARG A 68 17.24 -22.97 11.23
N THR A 69 18.09 -22.24 10.50
CA THR A 69 18.22 -20.78 10.64
C THR A 69 16.96 -20.09 10.13
N LEU A 70 16.58 -18.94 10.71
CA LEU A 70 15.47 -18.12 10.21
C LEU A 70 15.61 -17.82 8.71
N ARG A 71 16.87 -17.68 8.25
CA ARG A 71 17.25 -17.53 6.84
C ARG A 71 16.78 -18.67 5.94
N SER A 72 16.86 -19.94 6.37
CA SER A 72 16.39 -21.08 5.57
C SER A 72 14.87 -21.18 5.58
N ARG A 73 14.21 -20.76 6.66
CA ARG A 73 12.73 -20.75 6.75
C ARG A 73 12.11 -19.67 5.87
N LEU A 74 12.72 -18.48 5.82
CA LEU A 74 12.27 -17.39 4.97
C LEU A 74 12.44 -17.73 3.48
N HIS A 75 13.45 -18.54 3.14
CA HIS A 75 13.59 -19.10 1.81
C HIS A 75 12.43 -20.04 1.45
N ASP A 76 12.05 -20.94 2.35
CA ASP A 76 10.92 -21.85 2.15
C ASP A 76 9.57 -21.10 2.09
N LEU A 77 9.42 -20.01 2.86
CA LEU A 77 8.27 -19.10 2.79
C LEU A 77 8.13 -18.49 1.40
N VAL A 78 9.19 -17.80 0.94
CA VAL A 78 9.15 -17.12 -0.35
C VAL A 78 8.79 -18.15 -1.41
N ALA A 79 9.45 -19.31 -1.42
CA ALA A 79 9.16 -20.45 -2.29
C ALA A 79 7.68 -20.91 -2.27
N ALA A 80 7.00 -20.81 -1.12
CA ALA A 80 5.62 -21.24 -0.92
C ALA A 80 4.56 -20.16 -1.23
N LEU A 81 4.95 -18.89 -1.33
CA LEU A 81 4.04 -17.84 -1.81
C LEU A 81 3.67 -18.16 -3.26
N PRO A 82 2.40 -17.99 -3.68
CA PRO A 82 2.00 -18.23 -5.06
C PRO A 82 2.75 -17.24 -5.97
N HIS A 83 3.83 -17.72 -6.59
CA HIS A 83 4.64 -16.96 -7.53
C HIS A 83 3.85 -16.78 -8.83
N GLY A 84 3.10 -15.69 -8.92
CA GLY A 84 2.73 -15.08 -10.20
C GLY A 84 3.98 -14.45 -10.83
N ALA A 85 4.89 -15.30 -11.30
CA ALA A 85 6.18 -14.92 -11.85
C ALA A 85 6.04 -13.99 -13.07
N ALA A 86 6.24 -12.69 -12.83
CA ALA A 86 6.66 -11.74 -13.86
C ALA A 86 7.83 -10.87 -13.37
N HIS A 87 8.74 -11.44 -12.59
CA HIS A 87 10.14 -11.02 -12.57
C HIS A 87 11.01 -12.26 -12.73
N GLY A 88 11.36 -12.56 -13.98
CA GLY A 88 12.24 -13.66 -14.34
C GLY A 88 13.62 -13.48 -13.74
N ALA A 89 14.20 -14.63 -13.35
CA ALA A 89 15.58 -14.81 -12.94
C ALA A 89 15.99 -14.27 -11.56
N ALA A 90 15.44 -14.84 -10.49
CA ALA A 90 16.16 -14.91 -9.22
C ALA A 90 15.62 -16.05 -8.32
N ALA A 91 15.64 -17.28 -8.82
CA ALA A 91 15.39 -18.48 -8.01
C ALA A 91 16.58 -19.43 -8.17
N SER A 92 17.75 -19.03 -7.64
CA SER A 92 18.95 -19.87 -7.41
C SER A 92 20.22 -19.02 -7.20
N SER A 93 20.27 -18.20 -6.15
CA SER A 93 21.56 -17.75 -5.60
C SER A 93 21.36 -17.16 -4.21
N ALA A 94 22.34 -17.33 -3.33
CA ALA A 94 22.33 -16.85 -1.95
C ALA A 94 22.45 -15.31 -1.81
N ASP A 95 21.86 -14.56 -2.74
CA ASP A 95 21.92 -13.10 -2.87
C ASP A 95 20.76 -12.43 -2.09
N PRO A 96 21.00 -11.39 -1.28
CA PRO A 96 19.94 -10.55 -0.69
C PRO A 96 18.92 -10.03 -1.71
N ALA A 97 19.28 -9.95 -3.01
CA ALA A 97 18.39 -9.57 -4.11
C ALA A 97 17.21 -10.55 -4.37
N GLN A 98 17.14 -11.72 -3.73
CA GLN A 98 16.05 -12.71 -3.92
C GLN A 98 14.89 -12.60 -2.92
N ARG A 99 14.83 -11.56 -2.09
CA ARG A 99 13.93 -11.51 -0.92
C ARG A 99 13.15 -10.21 -0.80
N SER A 100 12.64 -9.73 -1.93
CA SER A 100 11.83 -8.52 -2.00
C SER A 100 10.35 -8.82 -1.78
N PHE A 101 9.72 -8.09 -0.88
CA PHE A 101 8.28 -8.02 -0.68
C PHE A 101 7.76 -6.69 -1.21
N VAL A 102 6.53 -6.69 -1.70
CA VAL A 102 5.81 -5.50 -2.15
C VAL A 102 4.57 -5.34 -1.27
N PHE A 103 4.56 -4.33 -0.41
CA PHE A 103 3.39 -4.03 0.41
C PHE A 103 2.65 -2.82 -0.14
N VAL A 104 1.34 -2.94 -0.32
CA VAL A 104 0.46 -1.79 -0.63
C VAL A 104 -0.02 -1.15 0.65
N VAL A 105 0.10 0.17 0.70
CA VAL A 105 -0.44 1.03 1.75
C VAL A 105 -1.41 2.01 1.11
N ASP A 106 -2.64 2.03 1.63
CA ASP A 106 -3.65 2.96 1.18
C ASP A 106 -3.21 4.40 1.44
N ALA A 107 -3.46 5.29 0.47
CA ALA A 107 -3.09 6.69 0.53
C ALA A 107 -4.33 7.61 0.57
N PRO A 108 -5.13 7.58 1.65
CA PRO A 108 -6.40 8.31 1.71
C PRO A 108 -6.24 9.83 1.65
N LEU A 109 -5.06 10.34 2.01
CA LEU A 109 -4.72 11.76 2.06
C LEU A 109 -3.32 11.98 1.50
N GLY A 110 -3.02 13.21 1.07
CA GLY A 110 -1.67 13.59 0.64
C GLY A 110 -1.39 13.55 -0.86
N ILE A 111 -2.39 13.24 -1.69
CA ILE A 111 -2.25 13.25 -3.16
C ILE A 111 -3.02 14.43 -3.74
N LEU A 112 -2.30 15.31 -4.45
CA LEU A 112 -2.87 16.52 -5.04
C LEU A 112 -2.59 16.58 -6.54
N TYR A 113 -3.65 16.57 -7.35
CA TYR A 113 -3.57 16.81 -8.78
C TYR A 113 -3.85 18.27 -9.15
N ARG A 114 -2.88 18.91 -9.82
CA ARG A 114 -3.00 20.25 -10.36
C ARG A 114 -3.28 20.18 -11.86
N ALA A 115 -4.56 20.22 -12.23
CA ALA A 115 -5.01 20.08 -13.62
C ALA A 115 -4.37 21.09 -14.60
N LYS A 116 -4.19 22.35 -14.19
CA LYS A 116 -3.56 23.40 -15.02
C LYS A 116 -2.14 23.04 -15.44
N THR A 117 -1.36 22.48 -14.51
CA THR A 117 0.05 22.11 -14.74
C THR A 117 0.22 20.63 -15.08
N ARG A 118 -0.86 19.84 -15.07
CA ARG A 118 -0.87 18.38 -15.28
C ARG A 118 0.11 17.64 -14.36
N VAL A 119 0.13 18.05 -13.10
CA VAL A 119 1.11 17.59 -12.12
C VAL A 119 0.39 16.94 -10.97
N LEU A 120 0.79 15.72 -10.64
CA LEU A 120 0.41 15.03 -9.41
C LEU A 120 1.54 15.21 -8.40
N THR A 121 1.22 15.71 -7.22
CA THR A 121 2.13 15.80 -6.06
C THR A 121 1.69 14.75 -5.06
N VAL A 122 2.63 13.97 -4.57
CA VAL A 122 2.43 12.90 -3.59
C VAL A 122 3.19 13.32 -2.33
N ASP A 123 2.47 13.40 -1.23
CA ASP A 123 2.97 13.74 0.10
C ASP A 123 2.12 12.99 1.13
N VAL A 124 2.31 11.67 1.18
CA VAL A 124 1.42 10.75 1.89
C VAL A 124 2.09 10.29 3.19
N PRO A 125 1.52 10.62 4.36
CA PRO A 125 1.96 10.03 5.62
C PRO A 125 1.50 8.57 5.67
N LEU A 126 2.46 7.65 5.76
CA LEU A 126 2.20 6.21 5.85
C LEU A 126 2.23 5.70 7.29
N ALA A 127 2.59 6.57 8.25
CA ALA A 127 2.54 6.29 9.67
C ALA A 127 1.18 6.64 10.28
N ASP A 128 0.87 5.98 11.38
CA ASP A 128 -0.25 6.35 12.24
C ASP A 128 0.22 7.35 13.30
N ASP A 129 -0.69 8.19 13.78
CA ASP A 129 -0.41 9.16 14.85
C ASP A 129 0.03 8.46 16.15
N ASP A 130 -0.49 7.25 16.38
CA ASP A 130 -0.16 6.42 17.55
C ASP A 130 1.32 5.99 17.59
N ARG A 131 1.94 5.81 16.41
CA ARG A 131 3.31 5.27 16.27
C ARG A 131 4.07 5.97 15.15
N PRO A 132 4.51 7.22 15.35
CA PRO A 132 5.31 7.92 14.36
C PRO A 132 6.62 7.15 14.09
N GLY A 133 7.01 7.06 12.82
CA GLY A 133 8.23 6.36 12.41
C GLY A 133 8.06 4.89 12.03
N TYR A 134 6.83 4.35 12.09
CA TYR A 134 6.47 3.03 11.57
C TYR A 134 5.42 3.15 10.47
N ILE A 135 5.62 2.49 9.34
CA ILE A 135 4.65 2.47 8.25
C ILE A 135 3.57 1.44 8.58
N VAL A 136 2.29 1.80 8.49
CA VAL A 136 1.19 0.89 8.77
C VAL A 136 0.93 0.04 7.54
N LEU A 137 1.14 -1.28 7.64
CA LEU A 137 0.78 -2.20 6.56
C LEU A 137 -0.65 -2.70 6.70
N LYS A 138 -1.09 -2.95 7.94
CA LYS A 138 -2.43 -3.44 8.25
C LYS A 138 -2.81 -3.07 9.68
N LYS A 139 -4.00 -2.49 9.87
CA LYS A 139 -4.60 -2.25 11.19
C LYS A 139 -6.02 -2.79 11.16
N THR A 140 -6.35 -3.72 12.05
CA THR A 140 -7.68 -4.32 12.17
C THR A 140 -8.15 -4.16 13.60
N VAL A 141 -9.31 -3.53 13.78
CA VAL A 141 -9.95 -3.36 15.08
C VAL A 141 -11.25 -4.17 15.07
N THR A 142 -11.38 -5.11 16.00
CA THR A 142 -12.59 -5.91 16.18
C THR A 142 -13.16 -5.70 17.57
N GLY A 143 -14.47 -5.86 17.72
CA GLY A 143 -15.16 -5.68 19.00
C GLY A 143 -15.76 -4.28 19.20
N LYS A 144 -16.43 -4.08 20.35
CA LYS A 144 -17.25 -2.89 20.63
C LYS A 144 -16.47 -1.89 21.49
N SER A 145 -16.45 -0.64 21.07
CA SER A 145 -15.91 0.45 21.90
C SER A 145 -16.92 0.86 22.97
N GLY A 146 -16.47 0.97 24.22
CA GLY A 146 -17.28 1.51 25.32
C GLY A 146 -17.22 3.03 25.41
N ARG A 147 -16.36 3.67 24.59
CA ARG A 147 -16.12 5.10 24.60
C ARG A 147 -17.43 5.88 24.41
N ARG A 148 -17.69 6.83 25.30
CA ARG A 148 -18.89 7.70 25.38
C ARG A 148 -20.19 7.04 25.87
N LEU A 149 -20.19 5.74 26.19
CA LEU A 149 -21.43 5.02 26.53
C LEU A 149 -21.47 4.56 27.97
N VAL A 150 -20.33 4.34 28.62
CA VAL A 150 -20.26 3.59 29.90
C VAL A 150 -19.07 4.06 30.77
N ILE A 151 -19.15 3.92 32.10
CA ILE A 151 -18.05 4.11 33.06
C ILE A 151 -17.32 2.77 33.25
N ALA A 152 -16.00 2.77 33.49
CA ALA A 152 -15.13 1.57 33.52
C ALA A 152 -15.73 0.27 34.12
N PRO A 153 -16.38 0.28 35.31
CA PRO A 153 -16.87 -0.93 35.96
C PRO A 153 -17.95 -1.65 35.14
N ASP A 154 -18.80 -0.88 34.47
CA ASP A 154 -19.91 -1.38 33.66
C ASP A 154 -19.44 -1.85 32.28
N ALA A 155 -18.28 -1.38 31.81
CA ALA A 155 -17.79 -1.67 30.46
C ALA A 155 -17.42 -3.15 30.30
N LYS A 156 -16.69 -3.70 31.28
CA LYS A 156 -16.31 -5.12 31.29
C LYS A 156 -17.54 -6.02 31.42
N ALA A 157 -18.46 -5.67 32.31
CA ALA A 157 -19.70 -6.42 32.52
C ALA A 157 -20.63 -6.42 31.29
N LYS A 158 -20.60 -5.35 30.49
CA LYS A 158 -21.41 -5.21 29.26
C LYS A 158 -20.71 -5.72 27.99
N GLY A 159 -19.49 -6.26 28.12
CA GLY A 159 -18.75 -6.87 27.02
C GLY A 159 -18.15 -5.88 26.02
N TYR A 160 -17.76 -4.69 26.47
CA TYR A 160 -17.00 -3.72 25.67
C TYR A 160 -15.53 -4.13 25.60
N VAL A 161 -15.26 -5.15 24.80
CA VAL A 161 -13.92 -5.69 24.53
C VAL A 161 -13.54 -5.35 23.08
N GLN A 162 -12.32 -4.87 22.90
CA GLN A 162 -11.71 -4.63 21.60
C GLN A 162 -10.39 -5.38 21.44
N HIS A 163 -10.21 -5.94 20.26
CA HIS A 163 -8.94 -6.50 19.84
C HIS A 163 -8.38 -5.67 18.69
N ILE A 164 -7.18 -5.15 18.89
CA ILE A 164 -6.45 -4.37 17.90
C ILE A 164 -5.31 -5.24 17.40
N ASP A 165 -5.36 -5.58 16.11
CA ASP A 165 -4.29 -6.30 15.44
C ASP A 165 -3.61 -5.38 14.43
N ARG A 166 -2.30 -5.20 14.60
CA ARG A 166 -1.53 -4.23 13.83
C ARG A 166 -0.25 -4.85 13.30
N ILE A 167 0.00 -4.62 12.01
CA ILE A 167 1.23 -5.01 11.32
C ILE A 167 1.88 -3.74 10.78
N ASP A 168 3.08 -3.48 11.29
CA ASP A 168 3.88 -2.31 10.96
C ASP A 168 5.15 -2.71 10.21
N LEU A 169 5.67 -1.79 9.40
CA LEU A 169 6.97 -1.89 8.76
C LEU A 169 7.92 -0.87 9.38
N ALA A 170 9.01 -1.36 9.97
CA ALA A 170 10.13 -0.56 10.44
C ALA A 170 11.17 -0.44 9.33
N THR A 171 11.48 0.80 8.97
CA THR A 171 12.55 1.13 8.02
C THR A 171 13.80 1.59 8.77
N SER A 172 14.99 1.29 8.26
CA SER A 172 16.27 1.66 8.89
C SER A 172 16.39 3.16 9.17
N ALA A 173 15.87 4.00 8.29
CA ALA A 173 15.89 5.47 8.42
C ALA A 173 14.65 6.06 9.11
N ARG A 174 13.70 5.23 9.58
CA ARG A 174 12.40 5.65 10.16
C ARG A 174 11.67 6.69 9.31
N ARG A 175 11.78 6.55 7.99
CA ARG A 175 11.12 7.42 7.02
C ARG A 175 9.76 6.83 6.70
N THR A 176 8.72 7.63 6.88
CA THR A 176 7.33 7.20 6.81
C THR A 176 6.46 8.06 5.91
N THR A 177 7.04 9.05 5.25
CA THR A 177 6.29 9.94 4.35
C THR A 177 6.70 9.65 2.91
N ALA A 178 5.77 9.14 2.10
CA ALA A 178 6.00 8.94 0.67
C ALA A 178 5.86 10.26 -0.07
N HIS A 179 6.96 10.73 -0.65
CA HIS A 179 7.06 12.02 -1.29
C HIS A 179 7.50 11.91 -2.74
N GLY A 180 6.85 12.65 -3.63
CA GLY A 180 7.24 12.73 -5.03
C GLY A 180 6.34 13.60 -5.90
N ARG A 181 6.74 13.76 -7.15
CA ARG A 181 5.99 14.54 -8.14
C ARG A 181 6.10 13.89 -9.51
N LEU A 182 4.98 13.74 -10.20
CA LEU A 182 4.95 13.30 -11.59
C LEU A 182 4.05 14.15 -12.47
N ARG A 183 4.29 14.11 -13.78
CA ARG A 183 3.37 14.65 -14.77
C ARG A 183 2.37 13.56 -15.14
N LEU A 184 1.08 13.84 -14.97
CA LEU A 184 0.00 12.90 -15.27
C LEU A 184 -1.03 13.61 -16.15
N SER A 185 -1.40 12.97 -17.27
CA SER A 185 -2.42 13.51 -18.15
C SER A 185 -3.77 13.57 -17.43
N HIS A 186 -4.64 14.50 -17.84
CA HIS A 186 -5.96 14.63 -17.23
C HIS A 186 -6.82 13.39 -17.48
N THR A 187 -6.63 12.72 -18.63
CA THR A 187 -7.32 11.48 -18.97
C THR A 187 -6.89 10.32 -18.08
N ALA A 188 -5.58 10.17 -17.83
CA ALA A 188 -5.06 9.14 -16.93
C ALA A 188 -5.51 9.38 -15.47
N PHE A 189 -5.47 10.64 -15.01
CA PHE A 189 -5.98 10.99 -13.68
C PHE A 189 -7.47 10.69 -13.50
N LYS A 190 -8.29 10.94 -14.54
CA LYS A 190 -9.72 10.61 -14.51
C LYS A 190 -9.99 9.11 -14.59
N ALA A 191 -9.17 8.36 -15.33
CA ALA A 191 -9.29 6.91 -15.41
C ALA A 191 -9.06 6.26 -14.03
N ALA A 192 -8.05 6.75 -13.30
CA ALA A 192 -7.75 6.32 -11.94
C ALA A 192 -8.83 6.65 -10.90
N ASN A 193 -9.79 7.52 -11.24
CA ASN A 193 -10.87 7.98 -10.36
C ASN A 193 -10.42 8.59 -9.01
N GLY A 194 -9.12 8.85 -8.84
CA GLY A 194 -8.55 9.30 -7.56
C GLY A 194 -8.17 8.17 -6.60
N ASP A 195 -8.33 6.90 -7.00
CA ASP A 195 -8.04 5.72 -6.20
C ASP A 195 -6.55 5.34 -6.33
N PHE A 196 -5.69 6.07 -5.62
CA PHE A 196 -4.24 5.82 -5.61
C PHE A 196 -3.80 5.14 -4.32
N ALA A 197 -2.75 4.33 -4.41
CA ALA A 197 -2.06 3.76 -3.27
C ALA A 197 -0.54 3.85 -3.43
N VAL A 198 0.17 3.68 -2.32
CA VAL A 198 1.63 3.63 -2.31
C VAL A 198 2.05 2.18 -2.15
N ALA A 199 2.85 1.67 -3.08
CA ALA A 199 3.47 0.37 -2.96
C ALA A 199 4.94 0.51 -2.52
N ILE A 200 5.36 -0.31 -1.57
CA ILE A 200 6.70 -0.29 -1.00
C ILE A 200 7.36 -1.60 -1.32
N ARG A 201 8.40 -1.57 -2.15
CA ARG A 201 9.27 -2.72 -2.39
C ARG A 201 10.40 -2.69 -1.37
N CYS A 202 10.54 -3.74 -0.60
CA CYS A 202 11.52 -3.83 0.48
C CYS A 202 12.00 -5.26 0.67
N HIS A 203 13.14 -5.45 1.33
CA HIS A 203 13.61 -6.76 1.73
C HIS A 203 13.75 -6.84 3.25
N LEU A 204 13.33 -7.96 3.84
CA LEU A 204 13.37 -8.13 5.28
C LEU A 204 14.81 -8.28 5.79
N VAL A 205 15.13 -7.57 6.86
CA VAL A 205 16.44 -7.57 7.53
C VAL A 205 16.29 -8.05 8.97
N PRO A 206 17.28 -8.75 9.56
CA PRO A 206 17.25 -9.13 10.97
C PRO A 206 16.92 -7.94 11.88
N PRO A 207 16.04 -8.08 12.89
CA PRO A 207 15.47 -9.33 13.43
C PRO A 207 14.28 -9.92 12.64
N TYR A 208 13.99 -9.40 11.45
CA TYR A 208 12.89 -9.76 10.53
C TYR A 208 11.50 -9.42 11.06
N MET A 209 11.18 -9.83 12.28
CA MET A 209 9.92 -9.52 12.95
C MET A 209 10.10 -9.41 14.45
N THR A 210 9.41 -8.46 15.06
CA THR A 210 9.24 -8.37 16.52
C THR A 210 7.77 -8.25 16.85
N ASP A 211 7.28 -9.09 17.77
CA ASP A 211 5.90 -9.10 18.21
C ASP A 211 5.79 -8.56 19.65
N VAL A 212 4.82 -7.69 19.87
CA VAL A 212 4.48 -7.13 21.18
C VAL A 212 2.99 -7.32 21.41
N HIS A 213 2.64 -7.88 22.57
CA HIS A 213 1.27 -8.02 23.03
C HIS A 213 1.06 -7.19 24.28
N THR A 214 0.08 -6.30 24.25
CA THR A 214 -0.31 -5.47 25.39
C THR A 214 -1.78 -5.66 25.70
N HIS A 215 -2.12 -5.55 26.96
CA HIS A 215 -3.49 -5.57 27.45
C HIS A 215 -3.71 -4.34 28.33
N GLN A 216 -4.84 -3.68 28.13
CA GLN A 216 -5.25 -2.51 28.87
C GLN A 216 -6.63 -2.77 29.46
N ASP A 217 -6.68 -2.85 30.79
CA ASP A 217 -7.94 -2.95 31.51
C ASP A 217 -8.77 -1.66 31.34
N PRO A 218 -10.12 -1.77 31.37
CA PRO A 218 -11.00 -0.60 31.30
C PRO A 218 -10.70 0.41 32.41
N THR A 219 -10.63 1.68 32.03
CA THR A 219 -10.47 2.82 32.94
C THR A 219 -11.63 3.80 32.78
N ASN A 220 -11.75 4.78 33.68
CA ASN A 220 -12.81 5.79 33.56
C ASN A 220 -12.63 6.69 32.34
N GLU A 221 -11.39 6.85 31.87
CA GLU A 221 -11.05 7.63 30.67
C GLU A 221 -11.24 6.81 29.39
N GLU A 222 -10.79 5.56 29.40
CA GLU A 222 -10.99 4.59 28.32
C GLU A 222 -11.78 3.38 28.85
N PRO A 223 -13.13 3.43 28.82
CA PRO A 223 -14.00 2.38 29.35
C PRO A 223 -14.16 1.25 28.33
N THR A 224 -13.04 0.72 27.85
CA THR A 224 -12.96 -0.40 26.90
C THR A 224 -11.85 -1.34 27.38
N ASP A 225 -12.10 -2.64 27.38
CA ASP A 225 -11.06 -3.65 27.58
C ASP A 225 -10.34 -3.85 26.24
N ILE A 226 -9.07 -3.45 26.16
CA ILE A 226 -8.33 -3.43 24.89
C ILE A 226 -7.17 -4.41 24.97
N THR A 227 -7.17 -5.37 24.04
CA THR A 227 -6.00 -6.22 23.78
C THR A 227 -5.39 -5.82 22.45
N THR A 228 -4.10 -5.54 22.43
CA THR A 228 -3.38 -5.09 21.24
C THR A 228 -2.22 -6.02 20.91
N ARG A 229 -2.18 -6.48 19.67
CA ARG A 229 -1.03 -7.18 19.07
C ARG A 229 -0.39 -6.26 18.05
N ILE A 230 0.90 -6.02 18.22
CA ILE A 230 1.72 -5.24 17.29
C ILE A 230 2.81 -6.15 16.77
N SER A 231 2.77 -6.43 15.47
CA SER A 231 3.82 -7.14 14.75
C SER A 231 4.59 -6.15 13.90
N THR A 232 5.88 -5.97 14.17
CA THR A 232 6.74 -5.06 13.42
C THR A 232 7.67 -5.87 12.53
N LEU A 233 7.51 -5.75 11.22
CA LEU A 233 8.42 -6.28 10.21
C LEU A 233 9.61 -5.32 10.06
N HIS A 234 10.83 -5.85 10.05
CA HIS A 234 12.05 -5.06 9.90
C HIS A 234 12.56 -5.21 8.47
N ALA A 235 12.65 -4.10 7.74
CA ALA A 235 13.02 -4.13 6.33
C ALA A 235 13.86 -2.92 5.91
N ASP A 236 14.68 -3.12 4.89
CA ASP A 236 15.25 -2.03 4.11
C ASP A 236 14.40 -1.82 2.85
N VAL A 237 14.09 -0.55 2.57
CA VAL A 237 13.23 -0.16 1.45
C VAL A 237 14.08 0.05 0.22
N ASP A 238 13.75 -0.68 -0.85
CA ASP A 238 14.45 -0.61 -2.13
C ASP A 238 13.83 0.47 -3.01
N GLU A 239 12.50 0.46 -3.16
CA GLU A 239 11.76 1.36 -4.03
C GLU A 239 10.38 1.68 -3.48
N VAL A 240 9.87 2.87 -3.82
CA VAL A 240 8.52 3.30 -3.46
C VAL A 240 7.80 3.75 -4.72
N TRP A 241 6.61 3.19 -4.93
CA TRP A 241 5.85 3.36 -6.14
C TRP A 241 4.49 3.99 -5.85
N LEU A 242 3.97 4.74 -6.82
CA LEU A 242 2.57 5.13 -6.85
C LEU A 242 1.83 4.19 -7.79
N ILE A 243 0.73 3.61 -7.30
CA ILE A 243 -0.12 2.73 -8.09
C ILE A 243 -1.54 3.30 -8.18
N ASP A 244 -2.18 3.03 -9.31
CA ASP A 244 -3.61 3.14 -9.48
C ASP A 244 -4.26 1.83 -9.01
N VAL A 245 -5.13 1.91 -8.02
CA VAL A 245 -5.77 0.73 -7.41
C VAL A 245 -6.87 0.17 -8.32
N SER A 246 -7.44 1.01 -9.20
CA SER A 246 -8.56 0.61 -10.05
C SER A 246 -8.16 -0.39 -11.13
N ASP A 247 -6.95 -0.24 -11.69
CA ASP A 247 -6.43 -1.07 -12.77
C ASP A 247 -5.11 -1.80 -12.43
N GLY A 248 -4.51 -1.51 -11.26
CA GLY A 248 -3.24 -2.08 -10.83
C GLY A 248 -2.03 -1.52 -11.58
N THR A 249 -2.16 -0.37 -12.25
CA THR A 249 -1.05 0.21 -13.02
C THR A 249 -0.08 0.96 -12.12
N VAL A 250 1.21 0.70 -12.29
CA VAL A 250 2.27 1.52 -11.66
C VAL A 250 2.42 2.84 -12.42
N LEU A 251 2.08 3.95 -11.77
CA LEU A 251 2.13 5.30 -12.34
C LEU A 251 3.53 5.91 -12.27
N THR A 252 4.26 5.63 -11.19
CA THR A 252 5.65 6.03 -11.05
C THR A 252 6.37 5.17 -10.03
N THR A 253 7.67 4.94 -10.26
CA THR A 253 8.58 4.28 -9.32
C THR A 253 9.52 5.27 -8.61
N LYS A 254 9.33 6.56 -8.86
CA LYS A 254 10.24 7.64 -8.42
C LYS A 254 9.79 8.31 -7.14
N LEU A 255 9.03 7.62 -6.28
CA LEU A 255 8.73 8.16 -4.96
C LEU A 255 9.92 7.93 -4.03
N SER A 256 10.03 8.79 -3.04
CA SER A 256 11.06 8.73 -2.01
C SER A 256 10.40 8.67 -0.64
N LEU A 257 10.94 7.86 0.26
CA LEU A 257 10.57 7.96 1.67
C LEU A 257 11.35 9.10 2.31
N THR A 258 10.60 9.94 3.02
CA THR A 258 11.06 11.08 3.80
C THR A 258 10.57 10.96 5.24
N LYS A 259 11.10 11.81 6.11
CA LYS A 259 10.81 11.77 7.55
C LYS A 259 9.35 12.12 7.83
#